data_AF-A0A315AKT3-F1
#
_entry.id   AF-A0A315AKT3-F1
#
_cell.length_a   1.000
_cell.length_b   1.000
_cell.length_c   1.000
_cell.angle_alpha   90.00
_cell.angle_beta   90.00
_cell.angle_gamma   90.00
#
_symmetry.space_group_name_H-M   'P 1'
#
loop_
_entity.id
_entity.type
_entity.pdbx_description
1 polymer ?
#
loop_
_entity_poly.entity_id
_entity_poly.type
_entity_poly.pdbx_seq_one_letter_code
_entity_poly.pdbx_strand_id
1 'polypeptide(L)'
;MDIKTKKKAGQSGDDGNKILRTKKIWLNVSPEEYQKISEYFEASSHKTFAHFCREKLLEKPGKVQQKNKVISEVVQSMFYQNKIGTNINQIAKRVNTLKKDYPELISELQNELEELRRLKLSLITGINKD
;
A
#
# COMPACT_ATOMS: atom_id res chain seq x y z
N MET A 1 -16.50 32.52 -10.95
CA MET A 1 -15.02 32.62 -10.90
C MET A 1 -14.48 31.91 -12.12
N ASP A 2 -13.69 32.59 -12.96
CA ASP A 2 -13.10 31.96 -14.14
C ASP A 2 -12.06 30.92 -13.75
N ILE A 3 -12.35 29.65 -14.08
CA ILE A 3 -11.46 28.53 -13.81
C ILE A 3 -10.50 28.39 -15.00
N LYS A 4 -9.23 28.75 -14.78
CA LYS A 4 -8.18 28.58 -15.79
C LYS A 4 -7.58 27.17 -15.68
N THR A 5 -7.47 26.47 -16.80
CA THR A 5 -6.87 25.13 -16.90
C THR A 5 -5.42 25.20 -17.40
N LYS A 6 -4.61 24.20 -17.01
CA LYS A 6 -3.21 24.11 -17.45
C LYS A 6 -3.13 23.93 -18.97
N LYS A 7 -2.20 24.65 -19.60
CA LYS A 7 -1.91 24.52 -21.04
C LYS A 7 -0.65 23.70 -21.31
N LYS A 8 0.25 23.59 -20.33
CA LYS A 8 1.53 22.86 -20.41
C LYS A 8 1.81 22.07 -19.12
N ALA A 9 2.64 21.04 -19.23
CA ALA A 9 3.15 20.29 -18.08
C ALA A 9 3.87 21.24 -17.09
N GLY A 10 3.75 20.95 -15.79
CA GLY A 10 4.36 21.76 -14.70
C GLY A 10 3.53 22.95 -14.21
N GLN A 11 2.60 23.49 -15.00
CA GLN A 11 1.81 24.69 -14.60
C GLN A 11 0.86 24.46 -13.42
N SER A 12 0.50 23.21 -13.15
CA SER A 12 -0.47 22.81 -12.13
C SER A 12 0.16 21.90 -11.07
N GLY A 13 1.49 21.84 -10.97
CA GLY A 13 2.17 20.84 -10.14
C GLY A 13 2.18 19.43 -10.72
N ASP A 14 2.96 18.57 -10.09
CA ASP A 14 3.19 17.15 -10.46
C ASP A 14 2.04 16.23 -9.99
N ASP A 15 1.13 16.74 -9.16
CA ASP A 15 0.05 16.00 -8.50
C ASP A 15 -1.20 15.78 -9.39
N GLY A 16 -1.04 15.82 -10.72
CA GLY A 16 -2.11 15.49 -11.67
C GLY A 16 -3.25 16.51 -11.79
N ASN A 17 -3.29 17.56 -10.95
CA ASN A 17 -4.33 18.59 -11.00
C ASN A 17 -4.39 19.26 -12.39
N LYS A 18 -5.58 19.59 -12.88
CA LYS A 18 -5.79 20.24 -14.19
C LYS A 18 -6.02 21.74 -14.07
N ILE A 19 -6.40 22.21 -12.88
CA ILE A 19 -6.75 23.60 -12.61
C ILE A 19 -5.53 24.37 -12.13
N LEU A 20 -5.34 25.59 -12.65
CA LEU A 20 -4.30 26.50 -12.19
C LEU A 20 -4.59 26.98 -10.77
N ARG A 21 -3.59 26.89 -9.90
CA ARG A 21 -3.67 27.40 -8.53
C ARG A 21 -3.36 28.89 -8.55
N THR A 22 -4.39 29.72 -8.45
CA THR A 22 -4.28 31.19 -8.51
C THR A 22 -4.37 31.86 -7.14
N LYS A 23 -4.86 31.15 -6.11
CA LYS A 23 -4.98 31.67 -4.75
C LYS A 23 -3.71 31.37 -3.94
N LYS A 24 -3.31 32.33 -3.10
CA LYS A 24 -2.19 32.23 -2.16
C LYS A 24 -2.74 32.25 -0.73
N ILE A 25 -2.12 31.47 0.15
CA ILE A 25 -2.39 31.44 1.59
C ILE A 25 -1.08 31.80 2.28
N TRP A 26 -1.14 32.75 3.21
CA TRP A 26 -0.02 33.16 4.05
C TRP A 26 -0.37 32.84 5.49
N LEU A 27 0.59 32.29 6.22
CA LEU A 27 0.43 31.94 7.63
C LEU A 27 1.63 32.51 8.39
N ASN A 28 1.35 33.28 9.43
CA ASN A 28 2.37 33.69 10.37
C ASN A 28 2.53 32.55 11.38
N VAL A 29 3.77 32.11 11.60
CA VAL A 29 4.13 31.04 12.52
C VAL A 29 5.24 31.51 13.44
N SER A 30 5.27 30.96 14.65
CA SER A 30 6.40 31.17 15.55
C SER A 30 7.65 30.44 15.03
N PRO A 31 8.86 30.79 15.50
CA PRO A 31 10.08 30.07 15.14
C PRO A 31 10.01 28.56 15.45
N GLU A 32 9.40 28.21 16.59
CA GLU A 32 9.23 26.82 17.03
C GLU A 32 8.28 26.04 16.12
N GLU A 33 7.18 26.67 15.70
CA GLU A 33 6.24 26.10 14.75
C GLU A 33 6.88 25.90 13.38
N TYR A 34 7.65 26.89 12.92
CA TYR A 34 8.38 26.79 11.66
C TYR A 34 9.38 25.64 11.65
N GLN A 35 10.13 25.47 12.75
CA GLN A 35 11.07 24.37 12.90
C GLN A 35 10.35 23.01 12.83
N LYS A 36 9.27 22.82 13.60
CA LYS A 36 8.49 21.57 13.58
C LYS A 36 7.93 21.26 12.19
N ILE A 37 7.41 22.26 11.48
CA ILE A 37 6.86 22.06 10.14
C ILE A 37 7.98 21.69 9.16
N SER A 38 9.18 22.25 9.32
CA SER A 38 10.35 21.92 8.50
C SER A 38 10.83 20.49 8.77
N GLU A 39 10.93 20.09 10.02
CA GLU A 39 11.28 18.70 10.41
C GLU A 39 10.26 17.70 9.82
N TYR A 40 8.96 18.01 9.90
CA TYR A 40 7.93 17.16 9.30
C TYR A 40 7.98 17.12 7.77
N PHE A 41 8.39 18.21 7.13
CA PHE A 41 8.60 18.25 5.70
C PHE A 41 9.81 17.40 5.29
N GLU A 42 10.93 17.53 5.98
CA GLU A 42 12.16 16.74 5.75
C GLU A 42 11.95 15.25 5.98
N ALA A 43 11.18 14.88 7.00
CA ALA A 43 10.80 13.49 7.26
C ALA A 43 9.80 12.93 6.23
N SER A 44 9.25 13.75 5.35
CA SER A 44 8.25 13.35 4.36
C SER A 44 8.86 13.08 2.99
N SER A 45 8.18 12.29 2.17
CA SER A 45 8.61 11.97 0.80
C SER A 45 8.25 13.04 -0.24
N HIS A 46 7.78 14.22 0.18
CA HIS A 46 7.28 15.25 -0.73
C HIS A 46 8.42 16.06 -1.35
N LYS A 47 8.38 16.25 -2.67
CA LYS A 47 9.39 17.06 -3.41
C LYS A 47 9.37 18.56 -3.08
N THR A 48 8.23 19.09 -2.65
CA THR A 48 8.07 20.53 -2.39
C THR A 48 7.20 20.78 -1.17
N PHE A 49 7.53 21.84 -0.43
CA PHE A 49 6.78 22.26 0.75
C PHE A 49 5.30 22.50 0.44
N ALA A 50 5.00 23.11 -0.71
CA ALA A 50 3.63 23.36 -1.13
C ALA A 50 2.85 22.06 -1.41
N HIS A 51 3.51 20.97 -1.82
CA HIS A 51 2.86 19.68 -1.98
C HIS A 51 2.55 19.05 -0.61
N PHE A 52 3.53 19.08 0.30
CA PHE A 52 3.36 18.64 1.69
C PHE A 52 2.21 19.36 2.41
N CYS A 53 2.18 20.70 2.35
CA CYS A 53 1.10 21.46 2.97
C CYS A 53 -0.26 21.14 2.37
N ARG A 54 -0.36 20.93 1.05
CA ARG A 54 -1.64 20.57 0.41
C ARG A 54 -2.14 19.22 0.89
N GLU A 55 -1.27 18.22 0.96
CA GLU A 55 -1.66 16.91 1.47
C GLU A 55 -2.17 17.02 2.90
N LYS A 56 -1.43 17.70 3.78
CA LYS A 56 -1.82 17.83 5.19
C LYS A 56 -3.05 18.71 5.43
N LEU A 57 -3.22 19.80 4.67
CA LEU A 57 -4.35 20.74 4.85
C LEU A 57 -5.64 20.28 4.16
N LEU A 58 -5.54 19.48 3.08
CA LEU A 58 -6.70 18.97 2.34
C LEU A 58 -7.09 17.55 2.75
N GLU A 59 -6.24 16.84 3.49
CA GLU A 59 -6.66 15.60 4.13
C GLU A 59 -7.76 15.86 5.16
N LYS A 60 -8.78 15.01 5.16
CA LYS A 60 -9.85 15.07 6.15
C LYS A 60 -9.21 14.97 7.55
N PRO A 61 -9.44 15.93 8.47
CA PRO A 61 -8.88 15.86 9.81
C PRO A 61 -9.25 14.51 10.44
N GLY A 62 -8.24 13.79 10.93
CA GLY A 62 -8.38 12.44 11.50
C GLY A 62 -8.03 11.26 10.58
N LYS A 63 -7.73 11.45 9.29
CA LYS A 63 -7.32 10.35 8.37
C LYS A 63 -5.81 10.08 8.29
N VAL A 64 -4.99 10.96 8.86
CA VAL A 64 -3.52 10.95 8.69
C VAL A 64 -2.86 9.64 9.16
N GLN A 65 -3.48 8.90 10.09
CA GLN A 65 -2.90 7.66 10.61
C GLN A 65 -3.24 6.38 9.82
N GLN A 66 -4.24 6.39 8.91
CA GLN A 66 -4.69 5.15 8.25
C GLN A 66 -4.05 4.87 6.89
N LYS A 67 -3.63 5.88 6.12
CA LYS A 67 -3.12 5.64 4.75
C LYS A 67 -1.83 4.83 4.70
N ASN A 68 -0.85 5.14 5.53
CA ASN A 68 0.44 4.43 5.50
C ASN A 68 0.27 2.96 5.91
N LYS A 69 -0.61 2.70 6.89
CA LYS A 69 -0.92 1.35 7.35
C LYS A 69 -1.66 0.53 6.29
N VAL A 70 -2.65 1.14 5.62
CA VAL A 70 -3.38 0.48 4.53
C VAL A 70 -2.47 0.20 3.33
N ILE A 71 -1.58 1.13 2.96
CA ILE A 71 -0.64 0.90 1.85
C ILE A 71 0.32 -0.25 2.19
N SER A 72 0.88 -0.30 3.41
CA SER A 72 1.73 -1.41 3.82
C SER A 72 1.01 -2.75 3.85
N GLU A 73 -0.22 -2.78 4.36
CA GLU A 73 -1.04 -3.99 4.43
C GLU A 73 -1.42 -4.50 3.02
N VAL A 74 -1.72 -3.60 2.08
CA VAL A 74 -2.03 -3.94 0.69
C VAL A 74 -0.79 -4.46 -0.04
N VAL A 75 0.37 -3.80 0.11
CA VAL A 75 1.63 -4.26 -0.50
C VAL A 75 2.03 -5.63 0.05
N GLN A 76 1.90 -5.84 1.36
CA GLN A 76 2.19 -7.12 2.00
C GLN A 76 1.22 -8.21 1.52
N SER A 77 -0.07 -7.88 1.37
CA SER A 77 -1.08 -8.80 0.81
C SER A 77 -0.77 -9.18 -0.63
N MET A 78 -0.39 -8.22 -1.49
CA MET A 78 0.02 -8.47 -2.87
C MET A 78 1.26 -9.36 -2.94
N PHE A 79 2.24 -9.16 -2.04
CA PHE A 79 3.42 -10.01 -1.96
C PHE A 79 3.06 -11.47 -1.64
N TYR A 80 2.20 -11.70 -0.63
CA TYR A 80 1.76 -13.04 -0.29
C TYR A 80 0.94 -13.70 -1.41
N GLN A 81 0.06 -12.95 -2.08
CA GLN A 81 -0.71 -13.44 -3.23
C GLN A 81 0.20 -13.85 -4.39
N ASN A 82 1.22 -13.05 -4.71
CA ASN A 82 2.21 -13.40 -5.74
C ASN A 82 3.00 -14.66 -5.38
N LYS A 83 3.37 -14.82 -4.10
CA LYS A 83 4.06 -16.02 -3.62
C LYS A 83 3.18 -17.26 -3.73
N ILE A 84 1.91 -17.16 -3.32
CA ILE A 84 0.92 -18.25 -3.44
C ILE A 84 0.69 -18.60 -4.92
N GLY A 85 0.45 -17.60 -5.78
CA GLY A 85 0.25 -17.82 -7.21
C GLY A 85 1.46 -18.47 -7.87
N THR A 86 2.68 -18.09 -7.48
CA THR A 86 3.91 -18.71 -7.96
C THR A 86 4.00 -20.18 -7.54
N ASN A 87 3.68 -20.49 -6.29
CA ASN A 87 3.67 -21.87 -5.79
C ASN A 87 2.61 -22.72 -6.50
N ILE A 88 1.40 -22.19 -6.69
CA ILE A 88 0.33 -22.86 -7.45
C ILE A 88 0.79 -23.13 -8.89
N ASN A 89 1.44 -22.16 -9.53
CA ASN A 89 1.94 -22.34 -10.90
C ASN A 89 3.07 -23.38 -10.97
N GLN A 90 3.92 -23.48 -9.95
CA GLN A 90 4.93 -24.54 -9.86
C GLN A 90 4.29 -25.92 -9.66
N ILE A 91 3.26 -26.03 -8.82
CA ILE A 91 2.49 -27.27 -8.64
C ILE A 91 1.81 -27.65 -9.96
N ALA A 92 1.13 -26.71 -10.61
CA ALA A 92 0.48 -26.94 -11.90
C ALA A 92 1.48 -27.36 -12.98
N LYS A 93 2.67 -26.75 -13.03
CA LYS A 93 3.76 -27.18 -13.93
C LYS A 93 4.27 -28.57 -13.59
N ARG A 94 4.47 -28.91 -12.31
CA ARG A 94 4.87 -30.27 -11.90
C ARG A 94 3.81 -31.29 -12.29
N VAL A 95 2.54 -31.05 -12.00
CA VAL A 95 1.42 -31.92 -12.39
C VAL A 95 1.32 -32.07 -13.90
N ASN A 96 1.46 -30.97 -14.66
CA ASN A 96 1.43 -31.02 -16.13
C ASN A 96 2.66 -31.69 -16.75
N THR A 97 3.82 -31.61 -16.10
CA THR A 97 5.07 -32.27 -16.54
C THR A 97 5.03 -33.76 -16.20
N LEU A 98 4.42 -34.12 -15.07
CA LEU A 98 4.26 -35.48 -14.56
C LEU A 98 2.97 -36.13 -15.10
N LYS A 99 2.68 -35.93 -16.39
CA LYS A 99 1.52 -36.42 -17.18
C LYS A 99 1.36 -37.96 -17.25
N LYS A 100 1.70 -38.68 -16.17
CA LYS A 100 1.56 -40.11 -15.97
C LYS A 100 1.04 -40.34 -14.56
N ASP A 101 -0.13 -40.97 -14.49
CA ASP A 101 -0.85 -41.28 -13.26
C ASP A 101 0.04 -42.00 -12.23
N TYR A 102 0.35 -41.33 -11.12
CA TYR A 102 0.90 -41.98 -9.93
C TYR A 102 0.06 -41.59 -8.71
N PRO A 103 -0.77 -42.50 -8.18
CA PRO A 103 -1.64 -42.24 -7.03
C PRO A 103 -0.88 -41.89 -5.75
N GLU A 104 0.39 -42.28 -5.64
CA GLU A 104 1.27 -41.97 -4.51
C GLU A 104 1.57 -40.47 -4.39
N LEU A 105 1.79 -39.78 -5.52
CA LEU A 105 2.07 -38.34 -5.52
C LEU A 105 0.82 -37.53 -5.15
N ILE A 106 -0.36 -38.01 -5.58
CA ILE A 106 -1.64 -37.41 -5.16
C ILE A 106 -1.85 -37.63 -3.66
N SER A 107 -1.50 -38.79 -3.13
CA SER A 107 -1.56 -39.08 -1.70
C SER A 107 -0.60 -38.22 -0.88
N GLU A 108 0.62 -37.97 -1.36
CA GLU A 108 1.55 -37.04 -0.72
C GLU A 108 1.01 -35.61 -0.73
N LEU A 109 0.43 -35.17 -1.86
CA LEU A 109 -0.17 -33.84 -1.96
C LEU A 109 -1.35 -33.66 -1.00
N GLN A 110 -2.16 -34.71 -0.83
CA GLN A 110 -3.28 -34.72 0.11
C GLN A 110 -2.79 -34.65 1.57
N ASN A 111 -1.69 -35.33 1.91
CA ASN A 111 -1.10 -35.25 3.25
C ASN A 111 -0.55 -33.86 3.57
N GLU A 112 0.16 -33.23 2.64
CA GLU A 112 0.67 -31.86 2.79
C GLU A 112 -0.46 -30.83 2.96
N LEU A 113 -1.57 -31.00 2.22
CA LEU A 113 -2.75 -30.15 2.38
C LEU A 113 -3.41 -30.32 3.75
N GLU A 114 -3.44 -31.54 4.31
CA GLU A 114 -3.96 -31.80 5.65
C GLU A 114 -3.06 -31.25 6.76
N GLU A 115 -1.73 -31.31 6.61
CA GLU A 115 -0.83 -30.64 7.56
C GLU A 115 -1.03 -29.13 7.58
N LEU A 116 -1.13 -28.50 6.41
CA LEU A 116 -1.43 -27.07 6.31
C LEU A 116 -2.79 -26.73 6.95
N ARG A 117 -3.78 -27.61 6.81
CA ARG A 117 -5.10 -27.45 7.44
C ARG A 117 -5.01 -27.55 8.96
N ARG A 118 -4.21 -28.49 9.49
CA ARG A 118 -3.95 -28.62 10.94
C ARG A 118 -3.24 -27.41 11.51
N LEU A 119 -2.20 -26.91 10.83
CA LEU A 119 -1.49 -25.69 11.22
C LEU A 119 -2.40 -24.46 11.22
N LYS A 120 -3.28 -24.34 10.22
CA LYS A 120 -4.30 -23.29 10.20
C LYS A 120 -5.24 -23.40 11.40
N LEU A 121 -5.72 -24.60 11.72
CA LEU A 121 -6.60 -24.82 12.87
C LEU A 121 -5.89 -24.51 14.19
N SER A 122 -4.64 -24.93 14.36
CA SER A 122 -3.87 -24.64 15.58
C SER A 122 -3.65 -23.14 15.78
N LEU A 123 -3.38 -22.39 14.69
CA LEU A 123 -3.27 -20.94 14.73
C LEU A 123 -4.61 -20.29 15.11
N ILE A 124 -5.73 -20.74 14.55
CA ILE A 124 -7.06 -20.22 14.88
C ILE A 124 -7.43 -20.52 16.34
N THR A 125 -7.11 -21.73 16.85
CA THR A 125 -7.36 -22.07 18.26
C THR A 125 -6.42 -21.34 19.22
N GLY A 126 -5.18 -21.05 18.81
CA GLY A 126 -4.23 -20.26 19.60
C GLY A 126 -4.65 -18.79 19.73
N ILE A 127 -5.35 -18.25 18.73
CA ILE A 127 -5.90 -16.89 18.74
C ILE A 127 -7.13 -16.75 19.66
N ASN A 128 -7.87 -17.84 19.94
CA ASN A 128 -9.07 -17.81 20.80
C ASN A 128 -8.78 -18.10 22.29
N LYS A 129 -7.52 -18.12 22.71
CA LYS A 129 -7.11 -18.40 24.09
C LYS A 129 -6.51 -17.20 24.84
N ASP A 130 -6.45 -16.05 24.17
CA ASP A 130 -6.24 -14.71 24.74
C ASP A 130 -7.54 -13.91 24.64
#